data_AF-A0A8T7EVM9-F1
#
_entry.id   AF-A0A8T7EVM9-F1
#
_cell.length_a   1.000
_cell.length_b   1.000
_cell.length_c   1.000
_cell.angle_alpha   90.00
_cell.angle_beta   90.00
_cell.angle_gamma   90.00
#
_symmetry.space_group_name_H-M   'P 1'
#
loop_
_entity.id
_entity.type
_entity.pdbx_description
1 polymer ?
#
loop_
_entity_poly.entity_id
_entity_poly.type
_entity_poly.pdbx_seq_one_letter_code
_entity_poly.pdbx_strand_id
1 'polypeptide(L)' 'MTELVTILGMALVTFGVRYITLALVVRAEMSPAMKRALRYVPVAVLSAITVPAVAAPQGIVIVTPDNAYLYAGDHPPR' A
#
# COMPACT_ATOMS: atom_id res chain seq x y z
N MET A 1 18.49 -16.60 25.08
CA MET A 1 18.39 -15.37 25.91
C MET A 1 18.47 -14.08 25.07
N THR A 2 19.19 -14.08 23.95
CA THR A 2 19.30 -12.95 23.01
C THR A 2 18.09 -12.78 22.08
N GLU A 3 17.39 -13.86 21.71
CA GLU A 3 16.23 -13.76 20.80
C GLU A 3 15.10 -12.92 21.38
N LEU A 4 14.85 -13.06 22.69
CA LEU A 4 13.86 -12.26 23.42
C LEU A 4 14.19 -10.75 23.34
N VAL A 5 15.48 -10.41 23.44
CA VAL A 5 15.95 -9.01 23.33
C VAL A 5 15.77 -8.50 21.90
N THR A 6 16.05 -9.31 20.88
CA THR A 6 15.84 -8.93 19.48
C THR A 6 14.37 -8.74 19.14
N ILE A 7 13.49 -9.64 19.60
CA ILE A 7 12.05 -9.55 19.40
C ILE A 7 11.50 -8.30 20.10
N LEU A 8 11.89 -8.05 21.35
CA LEU A 8 11.50 -6.86 22.07
C LEU A 8 12.04 -5.59 21.40
N GLY A 9 13.28 -5.60 20.91
CA GLY A 9 13.86 -4.49 20.16
C GLY A 9 13.09 -4.18 18.87
N MET A 10 12.78 -5.21 18.08
CA MET A 10 11.97 -5.05 16.86
C MET A 10 10.55 -4.55 17.17
N ALA A 11 9.91 -5.09 18.22
CA ALA A 11 8.60 -4.64 18.65
C ALA A 11 8.65 -3.16 19.08
N LEU A 12 9.63 -2.78 19.90
CA LEU A 12 9.77 -1.42 20.43
C LEU A 12 10.01 -0.41 19.30
N VAL A 13 10.85 -0.72 18.32
CA VAL A 13 11.07 0.16 17.15
C VAL A 13 9.82 0.22 16.27
N THR A 14 9.20 -0.92 15.95
CA THR A 14 8.01 -0.99 15.07
C THR A 14 6.84 -0.21 15.66
N PHE A 15 6.50 -0.51 16.91
CA PHE A 15 5.41 0.17 17.60
C PHE A 15 5.79 1.60 17.96
N GLY A 16 7.02 1.86 18.39
CA GLY A 16 7.50 3.20 18.71
C GLY A 16 7.31 4.17 17.54
N VAL A 17 7.83 3.82 16.35
CA VAL A 17 7.69 4.67 15.16
C VAL A 17 6.22 4.87 14.80
N ARG A 18 5.42 3.80 14.82
CA ARG A 18 3.99 3.86 14.48
C ARG A 18 3.16 4.69 15.45
N TYR A 19 3.35 4.52 16.75
CA TYR A 19 2.60 5.25 17.78
C TYR A 19 3.04 6.70 17.89
N ILE A 20 4.34 7.01 17.73
CA ILE A 20 4.83 8.39 17.74
C ILE A 20 4.22 9.17 16.56
N THR A 21 4.27 8.61 15.35
CA THR A 21 3.67 9.26 14.17
C THR A 21 2.15 9.40 14.32
N LEU A 22 1.44 8.37 14.77
CA LEU A 22 0.00 8.47 15.04
C LEU A 22 -0.32 9.51 16.11
N ALA A 23 0.43 9.55 17.21
CA ALA A 23 0.20 10.53 18.28
C ALA A 23 0.44 11.97 17.79
N LEU A 24 1.47 12.19 16.96
CA LEU A 24 1.75 13.48 16.34
C LEU A 24 0.62 13.89 15.39
N VAL A 25 0.13 12.96 14.57
CA VAL A 25 -0.97 13.20 13.62
C VAL A 25 -2.32 13.37 14.32
N VAL A 26 -2.57 12.70 15.45
CA VAL A 26 -3.79 12.88 16.24
C VAL A 26 -3.77 14.21 16.98
N ARG A 27 -2.60 14.64 17.50
CA ARG A 27 -2.41 15.97 18.09
C ARG A 27 -2.51 17.10 17.06
N ALA A 28 -2.01 16.88 15.85
CA ALA A 28 -2.22 17.79 14.74
C ALA A 28 -3.69 17.67 14.31
N GLU A 29 -4.57 18.51 14.88
CA GLU A 29 -6.02 18.48 14.67
C GLU A 29 -6.39 18.04 13.25
N MET A 30 -6.71 16.75 13.09
CA MET A 30 -6.99 16.18 11.78
C MET A 30 -8.21 16.90 11.21
N SER A 31 -7.97 17.74 10.20
CA SER A 31 -9.03 18.50 9.55
C SER A 31 -10.08 17.53 8.99
N PRO A 32 -11.36 17.94 8.94
CA PRO A 32 -12.42 17.10 8.37
C PRO A 32 -12.11 16.61 6.94
N ALA A 33 -11.36 17.38 6.18
CA ALA A 33 -10.88 17.01 4.84
C ALA A 33 -9.89 15.84 4.87
N MET A 34 -8.92 15.85 5.80
CA MET A 34 -7.93 14.77 5.93
C MET A 34 -8.60 13.44 6.32
N LYS A 35 -9.56 13.47 7.26
CA LYS A 35 -10.33 12.28 7.64
C LYS A 35 -11.14 11.70 6.47
N ARG A 36 -11.71 12.56 5.64
CA ARG A 36 -12.42 12.14 4.41
C ARG A 36 -11.45 11.54 3.41
N ALA A 37 -10.29 12.15 3.16
CA ALA A 37 -9.26 11.65 2.26
C ALA A 37 -8.70 10.28 2.71
N LEU A 38 -8.43 10.11 4.01
CA LEU A 38 -7.95 8.84 4.60
C LEU A 38 -8.90 7.67 4.35
N ARG A 39 -10.22 7.90 4.26
CA ARG A 39 -11.21 6.85 3.94
C ARG A 39 -11.02 6.29 2.51
N TYR A 40 -10.46 7.07 1.60
CA TYR A 40 -10.19 6.64 0.22
C TYR A 40 -8.82 5.98 0.04
N VAL A 41 -7.93 6.07 1.04
CA VAL A 41 -6.59 5.47 0.98
C VAL A 41 -6.63 3.97 0.65
N PRO A 42 -7.48 3.13 1.25
CA PRO A 42 -7.52 1.70 0.93
C PRO A 42 -7.79 1.45 -0.56
N VAL A 43 -8.80 2.12 -1.13
CA VAL A 43 -9.16 1.96 -2.54
C VAL A 43 -8.09 2.55 -3.45
N ALA A 44 -7.55 3.73 -3.13
CA ALA A 44 -6.51 4.38 -3.92
C ALA A 44 -5.22 3.56 -3.97
N VAL A 45 -4.79 3.01 -2.84
CA VAL A 45 -3.59 2.15 -2.76
C VAL A 45 -3.82 0.85 -3.51
N LEU A 46 -4.99 0.22 -3.37
CA LEU A 46 -5.33 -0.98 -4.15
C LEU A 46 -5.30 -0.68 -5.65
N SER A 47 -5.90 0.41 -6.11
CA SER A 47 -5.84 0.81 -7.52
C SER A 47 -4.41 1.10 -7.96
N ALA A 48 -3.61 1.81 -7.15
CA ALA A 48 -2.23 2.12 -7.46
C ALA A 48 -1.33 0.86 -7.56
N ILE A 49 -1.69 -0.24 -6.89
CA ILE A 49 -0.98 -1.52 -6.98
C ILE A 49 -1.56 -2.39 -8.12
N THR A 50 -2.87 -2.53 -8.21
CA THR A 50 -3.55 -3.42 -9.16
C THR A 50 -3.47 -2.91 -10.60
N VAL A 51 -3.62 -1.60 -10.83
CA VAL A 51 -3.57 -1.04 -12.19
C VAL A 51 -2.24 -1.33 -12.89
N PRO A 52 -1.05 -1.04 -12.31
CA PRO A 52 0.20 -1.40 -12.95
C PRO A 52 0.43 -2.92 -13.00
N ALA A 53 -0.05 -3.68 -12.00
CA ALA A 53 0.06 -5.14 -12.02
C ALA A 53 -0.69 -5.76 -13.23
N VAL A 54 -1.83 -5.19 -13.64
CA VAL A 54 -2.61 -5.66 -14.79
C VAL A 54 -2.19 -5.01 -16.10
N ALA A 55 -1.87 -3.71 -16.09
CA ALA A 55 -1.53 -2.96 -17.29
C ALA A 55 -0.09 -3.15 -17.76
N ALA A 56 0.82 -3.52 -16.85
CA ALA A 56 2.24 -3.72 -17.13
C ALA A 56 2.86 -4.84 -16.25
N PRO A 57 2.37 -6.09 -16.33
CA PRO A 57 2.88 -7.20 -15.52
C PRO A 57 4.38 -7.46 -15.73
N GLN A 58 4.97 -6.99 -16.83
CA GLN A 58 6.38 -7.18 -17.19
C GLN A 58 7.20 -5.88 -17.14
N GLY A 59 6.66 -4.80 -16.55
CA GLY A 59 7.33 -3.49 -16.47
C GLY A 59 7.23 -2.64 -17.74
N ILE A 60 6.56 -3.13 -18.80
CA ILE A 60 6.29 -2.39 -20.03
C ILE A 60 4.78 -2.19 -20.15
N VAL A 61 4.35 -0.93 -20.17
CA VAL A 61 2.94 -0.57 -20.38
C VAL A 61 2.63 -0.68 -21.87
N ILE A 62 2.12 -1.84 -22.30
CA ILE A 62 1.66 -2.01 -23.69
C ILE A 62 0.19 -1.60 -23.76
N VAL A 63 -0.04 -0.30 -24.01
CA VAL A 63 -1.36 0.27 -24.24
C VAL A 63 -1.74 0.04 -25.71
N THR A 64 -2.02 -1.22 -26.07
CA THR A 64 -2.48 -1.61 -27.42
C THR A 64 -3.88 -2.19 -27.31
N PRO A 65 -4.84 -1.81 -28.18
CA PRO A 65 -6.20 -2.37 -28.19
C PRO A 65 -6.27 -3.90 -28.31
N ASP A 66 -5.22 -4.52 -28.86
CA ASP A 66 -5.04 -5.98 -28.97
C ASP A 66 -4.46 -6.66 -27.71
N ASN A 67 -4.18 -5.89 -26.65
CA ASN A 67 -3.63 -6.49 -25.44
C ASN A 67 -4.72 -7.24 -24.67
N ALA A 68 -4.79 -8.56 -24.90
CA ALA A 68 -5.74 -9.47 -24.24
C ALA A 68 -5.69 -9.38 -22.70
N TYR A 69 -4.59 -8.92 -22.10
CA TYR A 69 -4.51 -8.68 -20.65
C TYR A 69 -5.46 -7.59 -20.14
N LEU A 70 -5.74 -6.58 -20.95
CA LEU A 70 -6.65 -5.48 -20.58
C LEU A 70 -8.12 -5.95 -20.52
N TYR A 71 -8.47 -6.99 -21.27
CA TYR A 71 -9.82 -7.55 -21.33
C TYR A 71 -10.00 -8.84 -20.52
N ALA A 72 -8.95 -9.64 -20.34
CA ALA A 72 -9.07 -11.00 -19.82
C ALA A 72 -8.77 -11.15 -18.32
N GLY A 73 -8.05 -10.21 -17.68
CA GLY A 73 -7.82 -10.17 -16.24
C GLY A 73 -7.11 -11.37 -15.57
N ASP A 74 -7.01 -12.54 -16.22
CA ASP A 74 -6.68 -13.81 -15.54
C ASP A 74 -6.01 -14.88 -16.42
N HIS A 75 -5.46 -14.56 -17.61
CA HIS A 75 -4.78 -15.60 -18.42
C HIS A 75 -3.27 -15.40 -18.53
N PRO A 76 -2.45 -16.06 -17.68
CA PRO A 76 -0.99 -16.08 -17.83
C PRO A 76 -0.57 -16.93 -19.05
N PRO A 77 0.57 -16.62 -19.73
CA PRO A 77 1.11 -17.45 -20.78
C PRO A 77 2.01 -18.50 -20.10
N ARG A 78 1.85 -19.76 -20.49
CA ARG A 78 2.70 -20.86 -20.00
C ARG A 78 4.13 -20.71 -20.48
#